data_AF-A0A3D3PHK5-F1
#
_entry.id   AF-A0A3D3PHK5-F1
#
_cell.length_a   1.000
_cell.length_b   1.000
_cell.length_c   1.000
_cell.angle_alpha   90.00
_cell.angle_beta   90.00
_cell.angle_gamma   90.00
#
_symmetry.space_group_name_H-M   'P 1'
#
loop_
_entity.id
_entity.type
_entity.pdbx_description
1 polymer ?
#
loop_
_entity_poly.entity_id
_entity_poly.type
_entity_poly.pdbx_seq_one_letter_code
_entity_poly.pdbx_strand_id
1 'polypeptide(L)'
;NITEILSFLKQDPELNFNYLTDITGIHYPEQELPIAVVYHLHSMVNNVRVRIKVFLESANPRIPTATTLWEGANWMERETYDFFGIIFEGHPNLVRILNVDDMTAFPMRKEFPLEDPNRVDKRDFFFGR
;
A
#
# COMPACT_ATOMS: atom_id res chain seq x y z
N ASN A 1 2.62 -18.83 0.54
CA ASN A 1 1.86 -17.74 -0.11
C ASN A 1 1.41 -16.76 0.99
N ILE A 2 1.40 -15.43 0.80
CA ILE A 2 1.03 -14.47 1.86
C ILE A 2 -0.39 -14.69 2.40
N THR A 3 -1.33 -15.08 1.53
CA THR A 3 -2.72 -15.33 1.92
C THR A 3 -2.83 -16.44 2.98
N GLU A 4 -1.98 -17.47 2.91
CA GLU A 4 -1.96 -18.57 3.89
C GLU A 4 -1.53 -18.07 5.27
N ILE A 5 -0.50 -17.21 5.32
CA ILE A 5 0.00 -16.62 6.57
C ILE A 5 -1.06 -15.71 7.17
N LEU A 6 -1.66 -14.83 6.36
CA LEU A 6 -2.71 -13.92 6.81
C LEU A 6 -3.96 -14.69 7.29
N SER A 7 -4.35 -15.74 6.56
CA SER A 7 -5.47 -16.61 6.92
C SER A 7 -5.20 -17.32 8.24
N PHE A 8 -4.01 -17.89 8.40
CA PHE A 8 -3.59 -18.55 9.64
C PHE A 8 -3.65 -17.59 10.84
N LEU A 9 -3.06 -16.40 10.72
CA LEU A 9 -3.07 -15.40 11.79
C LEU A 9 -4.49 -14.98 12.19
N LYS A 10 -5.40 -14.88 11.21
CA LYS A 10 -6.79 -14.50 11.47
C LYS A 10 -7.60 -15.64 12.09
N GLN A 11 -7.46 -16.86 11.57
CA GLN A 11 -8.36 -17.99 11.85
C GLN A 11 -7.91 -18.86 13.02
N ASP A 12 -6.62 -18.83 13.37
CA ASP A 12 -6.11 -19.56 14.53
C ASP A 12 -6.78 -19.06 15.82
N PRO A 13 -7.45 -19.94 16.61
CA PRO A 13 -8.18 -19.52 17.80
C PRO A 13 -7.31 -18.93 18.91
N GLU A 14 -6.04 -19.32 19.00
CA GLU A 14 -5.11 -18.80 19.99
C GLU A 14 -4.55 -17.43 19.57
N LEU A 15 -4.25 -17.24 18.28
CA LEU A 15 -3.69 -15.99 17.77
C LEU A 15 -4.76 -14.90 17.58
N ASN A 16 -5.84 -15.24 16.86
CA ASN A 16 -7.03 -14.41 16.67
C ASN A 16 -6.74 -12.95 16.28
N PHE A 17 -5.98 -12.72 15.20
CA PHE A 17 -5.73 -11.37 14.66
C PHE A 17 -6.97 -10.82 13.94
N ASN A 18 -7.98 -10.49 14.74
CA ASN A 18 -9.30 -10.08 14.29
C ASN A 18 -9.35 -8.66 13.70
N TYR A 19 -8.37 -7.81 13.98
CA TYR A 19 -8.36 -6.42 13.53
C TYR A 19 -7.19 -6.11 12.59
N LEU A 20 -7.51 -5.73 11.35
CA LEU A 20 -6.57 -5.14 10.41
C LEU A 20 -6.46 -3.65 10.72
N THR A 21 -5.31 -3.23 11.22
CA THR A 21 -5.07 -1.83 11.61
C THR A 21 -4.77 -0.97 10.39
N ASP A 22 -3.94 -1.47 9.47
CA ASP A 22 -3.48 -0.71 8.31
C ASP A 22 -2.85 -1.64 7.25
N ILE A 23 -2.94 -1.23 5.99
CA ILE A 23 -2.14 -1.76 4.88
C ILE A 23 -1.52 -0.56 4.18
N THR A 24 -0.20 -0.56 4.05
CA THR A 24 0.52 0.54 3.42
C THR A 24 1.68 0.05 2.56
N GLY A 25 2.14 0.91 1.64
CA GLY A 25 3.29 0.67 0.78
C GLY A 25 4.55 1.38 1.28
N ILE A 26 5.71 0.88 0.88
CA ILE A 26 7.00 1.56 1.05
C ILE A 26 7.83 1.38 -0.23
N HIS A 27 8.52 2.44 -0.67
CA HIS A 27 9.52 2.36 -1.74
C HIS A 27 10.95 2.50 -1.17
N TYR A 28 11.76 1.46 -1.34
CA TYR A 28 13.19 1.32 -1.03
C TYR A 28 14.02 1.25 -2.32
N PRO A 29 14.35 2.38 -2.98
CA PRO A 29 14.96 2.38 -4.33
C PRO A 29 16.31 1.66 -4.44
N GLU A 30 17.02 1.52 -3.32
CA GLU A 30 18.35 0.92 -3.24
C GLU A 30 18.31 -0.61 -3.11
N GLN A 31 17.12 -1.21 -2.98
CA GLN A 31 16.94 -2.66 -2.82
C GLN A 31 16.60 -3.34 -4.15
N GLU A 32 16.97 -4.62 -4.28
CA GLU A 32 16.61 -5.46 -5.43
C GLU A 32 15.08 -5.63 -5.56
N LEU A 33 14.39 -5.76 -4.43
CA LEU A 33 12.93 -5.77 -4.32
C LEU A 33 12.48 -4.46 -3.67
N PRO A 34 12.37 -3.37 -4.44
CA PRO A 34 12.28 -2.02 -3.88
C PRO A 34 10.88 -1.68 -3.36
N ILE A 35 9.83 -2.38 -3.78
CA ILE A 35 8.47 -2.09 -3.32
C ILE A 35 8.12 -3.03 -2.18
N ALA A 36 7.57 -2.53 -1.08
CA ALA A 36 7.10 -3.36 0.02
C ALA A 36 5.65 -3.05 0.38
N VAL A 37 4.86 -4.09 0.63
CA VAL A 37 3.55 -3.99 1.28
C VAL A 37 3.72 -4.32 2.75
N VAL A 38 3.11 -3.53 3.62
CA VAL A 38 3.15 -3.72 5.06
C VAL A 38 1.75 -3.91 5.59
N TYR A 39 1.54 -5.03 6.28
CA TYR A 39 0.29 -5.32 6.99
C TYR A 39 0.49 -5.06 8.49
N HIS A 40 -0.40 -4.28 9.09
CA HIS A 40 -0.48 -4.08 10.53
C HIS A 40 -1.68 -4.82 11.09
N LEU A 41 -1.42 -5.88 11.84
CA LEU A 41 -2.45 -6.74 12.42
C LEU A 41 -2.46 -6.59 13.94
N HIS A 42 -3.65 -6.65 14.51
CA HIS A 42 -3.87 -6.59 15.95
C HIS A 42 -4.84 -7.69 16.36
N SER A 43 -4.41 -8.52 17.30
CA SER A 43 -5.30 -9.38 18.07
C SER A 43 -5.84 -8.55 19.23
N MET A 44 -7.08 -8.07 19.12
CA MET A 44 -7.71 -7.25 20.15
C MET A 44 -7.94 -8.04 21.44
N VAL A 45 -8.16 -9.36 21.33
CA VAL A 45 -8.41 -10.25 22.46
C VAL A 45 -7.13 -10.47 23.28
N ASN A 46 -6.01 -10.72 22.58
CA ASN A 46 -4.72 -10.98 23.23
C ASN A 46 -3.90 -9.70 23.45
N ASN A 47 -4.34 -8.56 22.92
CA ASN A 47 -3.62 -7.28 22.89
C ASN A 47 -2.19 -7.40 22.31
N VAL A 48 -2.04 -8.20 21.26
CA VAL A 48 -0.76 -8.43 20.56
C VAL A 48 -0.83 -7.85 19.15
N ARG A 49 0.21 -7.13 18.74
CA ARG A 49 0.34 -6.56 17.40
C ARG A 49 1.47 -7.22 16.63
N VAL A 50 1.24 -7.45 15.34
CA VAL A 50 2.23 -8.00 14.41
C VAL A 50 2.31 -7.12 13.17
N ARG A 51 3.52 -7.01 12.63
CA ARG A 51 3.82 -6.32 11.38
C ARG A 51 4.41 -7.32 10.41
N ILE A 52 3.79 -7.45 9.24
CA ILE A 52 4.28 -8.30 8.15
C ILE A 52 4.72 -7.39 7.02
N LYS A 53 5.90 -7.63 6.45
CA LYS A 53 6.39 -6.93 5.27
C LYS A 53 6.60 -7.93 4.15
N VAL A 54 6.09 -7.62 2.97
CA VAL A 54 6.28 -8.41 1.75
C VAL A 54 6.98 -7.53 0.74
N PHE A 55 8.13 -7.97 0.24
CA PHE A 55 8.94 -7.24 -0.73
C PHE A 55 8.64 -7.75 -2.13
N LEU A 56 8.52 -6.82 -3.08
CA LEU A 56 8.06 -7.00 -4.45
C LEU A 56 8.99 -6.25 -5.42
N GLU A 57 9.00 -6.70 -6.66
CA GLU A 57 9.69 -6.02 -7.76
C GLU A 57 8.97 -4.70 -8.14
N SER A 58 9.71 -3.71 -8.67
CA SER A 58 9.14 -2.40 -9.04
C SER A 58 8.31 -2.42 -10.33
N ALA A 59 8.68 -3.26 -11.29
CA ALA A 59 8.12 -3.23 -12.64
C ALA A 59 6.65 -3.70 -12.67
N ASN A 60 6.30 -4.66 -11.82
CA ASN A 60 4.96 -5.23 -11.77
C ASN A 60 4.63 -5.76 -10.35
N PRO A 61 4.57 -4.88 -9.33
CA PRO A 61 4.35 -5.28 -7.94
C PRO A 61 2.94 -5.83 -7.78
N ARG A 62 2.83 -7.15 -7.62
CA ARG A 62 1.57 -7.87 -7.48
C ARG A 62 1.54 -8.69 -6.20
N ILE A 63 0.38 -8.72 -5.57
CA ILE A 63 0.15 -9.49 -4.36
C ILE A 63 -1.33 -9.87 -4.26
N PRO A 64 -1.70 -11.02 -3.69
CA PRO A 64 -3.11 -11.33 -3.46
C PRO A 64 -3.79 -10.32 -2.53
N THR A 65 -5.06 -10.01 -2.80
CA THR A 65 -5.89 -9.19 -1.91
C THR A 65 -6.14 -9.87 -0.55
N ALA A 66 -6.23 -9.07 0.50
CA ALA A 66 -6.65 -9.45 1.83
C ALA A 66 -8.14 -9.13 2.09
N THR A 67 -8.90 -8.63 1.10
CA THR A 67 -10.33 -8.31 1.26
C THR A 67 -11.17 -9.54 1.64
N THR A 68 -10.76 -10.73 1.20
CA THR A 68 -11.41 -11.99 1.55
C THR A 68 -11.24 -12.37 3.03
N LEU A 69 -10.29 -11.74 3.74
CA LEU A 69 -10.02 -11.95 5.15
C LEU A 69 -10.51 -10.79 6.01
N TRP A 70 -10.29 -9.54 5.57
CA TRP A 70 -10.79 -8.35 6.27
C TRP A 70 -11.44 -7.39 5.26
N GLU A 71 -12.74 -7.14 5.41
CA GLU A 71 -13.48 -6.20 4.56
C GLU A 71 -12.85 -4.79 4.53
N GLY A 72 -12.27 -4.36 5.65
CA GLY A 72 -11.56 -3.08 5.77
C GLY A 72 -10.33 -2.95 4.85
N ALA A 73 -9.77 -4.07 4.38
CA ALA A 73 -8.65 -4.06 3.44
C ALA A 73 -9.02 -3.36 2.12
N ASN A 74 -10.31 -3.31 1.75
CA ASN A 74 -10.76 -2.76 0.48
C ASN A 74 -10.23 -1.34 0.22
N TRP A 75 -10.38 -0.44 1.21
CA TRP A 75 -9.94 0.94 1.04
C TRP A 75 -8.42 1.08 1.19
N MET A 76 -7.81 0.35 2.12
CA MET A 76 -6.36 0.42 2.37
C MET A 76 -5.56 -0.09 1.17
N GLU A 77 -6.05 -1.14 0.51
CA GLU A 77 -5.44 -1.68 -0.72
C GLU A 77 -5.60 -0.72 -1.90
N ARG A 78 -6.75 -0.06 -2.03
CA ARG A 78 -6.95 0.99 -3.05
C ARG A 78 -6.03 2.18 -2.82
N GLU A 79 -5.87 2.65 -1.59
CA GLU A 79 -4.95 3.73 -1.25
C GLU A 79 -3.50 3.32 -1.55
N THR A 80 -3.11 2.10 -1.18
CA THR A 80 -1.77 1.57 -1.45
C THR A 80 -1.51 1.43 -2.96
N TYR A 81 -2.51 1.01 -3.73
CA TYR A 81 -2.45 1.04 -5.19
C TYR A 81 -2.28 2.46 -5.73
N ASP A 82 -3.08 3.41 -5.25
CA ASP A 82 -3.10 4.79 -5.74
C ASP A 82 -1.73 5.48 -5.55
N PHE A 83 -1.08 5.24 -4.40
CA PHE A 83 0.19 5.88 -4.06
C PHE A 83 1.46 5.11 -4.46
N PHE A 84 1.41 3.79 -4.51
CA PHE A 84 2.59 2.94 -4.75
C PHE A 84 2.43 2.02 -5.97
N GLY A 85 1.29 2.00 -6.63
CA GLY A 85 1.06 1.20 -7.84
C GLY A 85 1.06 -0.32 -7.61
N ILE A 86 0.81 -0.75 -6.37
CA ILE A 86 0.78 -2.17 -6.01
C ILE A 86 -0.56 -2.77 -6.42
N ILE A 87 -0.52 -3.82 -7.22
CA ILE A 87 -1.70 -4.48 -7.77
C ILE A 87 -2.13 -5.60 -6.81
N PHE A 88 -3.31 -5.43 -6.20
CA PHE A 88 -3.94 -6.42 -5.33
C PHE A 88 -4.82 -7.38 -6.15
N GLU A 89 -4.33 -8.58 -6.40
CA GLU A 89 -4.99 -9.57 -7.26
C GLU A 89 -6.23 -10.15 -6.56
N GLY A 90 -7.36 -10.14 -7.28
CA GLY A 90 -8.66 -10.57 -6.76
C GLY A 90 -9.44 -9.49 -6.01
N HIS A 91 -8.89 -8.26 -5.89
CA HIS A 91 -9.59 -7.14 -5.26
C HIS A 91 -10.87 -6.77 -6.05
N PRO A 92 -12.02 -6.55 -5.39
CA PRO A 92 -13.32 -6.40 -6.07
C PRO A 92 -13.45 -5.13 -6.92
N ASN A 93 -12.75 -4.05 -6.55
CA ASN A 93 -12.78 -2.78 -7.27
C ASN A 93 -11.48 -1.99 -7.08
N LEU A 94 -10.39 -2.45 -7.70
CA LEU A 94 -9.08 -1.82 -7.54
C LEU A 94 -8.95 -0.63 -8.50
N VAL A 95 -9.29 0.55 -7.99
CA VAL A 95 -9.19 1.83 -8.70
C VAL A 95 -8.62 2.88 -7.75
N ARG A 96 -8.08 3.98 -8.31
CA ARG A 96 -7.63 5.14 -7.53
C ARG A 96 -8.73 5.63 -6.60
N ILE A 97 -8.35 6.27 -5.50
CA ILE A 97 -9.29 6.67 -4.45
C ILE A 97 -9.06 8.10 -3.96
N LEU A 98 -7.83 8.60 -4.02
CA LEU A 98 -7.43 9.94 -3.58
C LEU A 98 -6.93 10.82 -4.72
N ASN A 99 -6.25 10.24 -5.72
CA ASN A 99 -5.74 10.99 -6.87
C ASN A 99 -6.71 10.95 -8.06
N VAL A 100 -6.45 11.81 -9.06
CA VAL A 100 -7.21 11.87 -10.31
C VAL A 100 -7.09 10.58 -11.12
N ASP A 101 -8.17 10.16 -11.77
CA ASP A 101 -8.28 8.86 -12.44
C ASP A 101 -7.27 8.66 -13.57
N ASP A 102 -6.90 9.74 -14.26
CA ASP A 102 -5.96 9.76 -15.40
C ASP A 102 -4.48 9.86 -14.98
N MET A 103 -4.20 9.94 -13.67
CA MET A 103 -2.84 10.00 -13.17
C MET A 103 -2.07 8.73 -13.55
N THR A 104 -0.91 8.90 -14.17
CA THR A 104 0.00 7.79 -14.54
C THR A 104 1.13 7.58 -13.54
N ALA A 105 1.34 8.54 -12.64
CA ALA A 105 2.36 8.49 -11.59
C ALA A 105 1.84 7.86 -10.29
N PHE A 106 2.78 7.48 -9.42
CA PHE A 106 2.52 6.94 -8.08
C PHE A 106 3.24 7.81 -7.04
N PRO A 107 2.57 8.84 -6.49
CA PRO A 107 3.22 9.96 -5.81
C PRO A 107 4.18 9.62 -4.68
N MET A 108 3.96 8.51 -3.98
CA MET A 108 4.78 8.11 -2.83
C MET A 108 5.98 7.25 -3.22
N ARG A 109 6.15 6.93 -4.51
CA ARG A 109 7.38 6.33 -4.99
C ARG A 109 8.45 7.41 -5.18
N LYS A 110 9.64 7.15 -4.64
CA LYS A 110 10.75 8.11 -4.58
C LYS A 110 11.35 8.51 -5.94
N GLU A 111 10.99 7.84 -7.05
CA GLU A 111 11.35 8.32 -8.39
C GLU A 111 10.56 9.56 -8.83
N PHE A 112 9.42 9.86 -8.19
CA PHE A 112 8.63 11.04 -8.51
C PHE A 112 9.07 12.24 -7.65
N PRO A 113 9.27 13.42 -8.28
CA PRO A 113 9.55 14.64 -7.53
C PRO A 113 8.31 15.10 -6.75
N LEU A 114 8.53 15.82 -5.65
CA LEU A 114 7.46 16.38 -4.83
C LEU A 114 6.60 17.41 -5.59
N GLU A 115 7.24 18.19 -6.47
CA GLU A 115 6.56 19.19 -7.28
C GLU A 115 6.57 18.79 -8.75
N ASP A 116 5.48 19.08 -9.44
CA ASP A 116 5.41 18.91 -10.89
C ASP A 116 6.44 19.84 -11.56
N PRO A 117 7.43 19.31 -12.28
CA PRO A 117 8.44 20.12 -12.96
C PRO A 117 7.85 21.02 -14.05
N ASN A 118 6.63 20.76 -14.52
CA ASN A 118 5.95 21.58 -15.53
C ASN A 118 5.13 22.72 -14.91
N ARG A 119 5.11 22.84 -13.59
CA ARG A 119 4.33 23.85 -12.87
C ARG A 119 4.93 25.26 -13.05
N VAL A 120 4.24 26.09 -13.82
CA VAL A 120 4.70 27.43 -14.24
C VAL A 120 4.40 28.53 -13.22
N ASP A 121 3.38 28.38 -12.37
CA ASP A 121 2.96 29.38 -11.38
C ASP A 121 3.92 29.50 -10.18
N LYS A 122 4.89 28.57 -10.06
CA LYS A 122 5.88 28.56 -8.99
C LYS A 122 7.27 29.09 -9.36
N ARG A 123 7.44 29.66 -10.57
CA ARG A 123 8.75 30.20 -10.99
C ARG A 123 9.13 31.42 -10.15
N ASP A 124 10.40 31.52 -9.75
CA ASP A 124 10.94 32.60 -8.92
C ASP A 124 10.62 34.01 -9.47
N PHE A 125 10.52 34.14 -10.80
CA PHE A 125 10.08 35.37 -11.48
C PHE A 125 8.74 35.92 -10.95
N PHE A 126 7.80 35.06 -10.54
CA PHE A 126 6.51 35.48 -9.98
C PHE A 126 6.56 35.87 -8.50
N PHE A 127 7.68 35.61 -7.81
CA PHE A 127 7.87 35.91 -6.38
C PHE A 127 8.90 37.01 -6.11
N GLY A 128 9.39 37.69 -7.16
CA GLY A 128 10.29 38.84 -7.02
C GLY A 128 11.63 38.51 -6.33
N ARG A 129 12.09 37.26 -6.46
CA ARG A 129 13.41 36.79 -6.05
C ARG A 129 14.29 36.51 -7.26
#